data_AF-A0A6A6EY24-F1
#
_entry.id   AF-A0A6A6EY24-F1
#
_cell.length_a   1.000
_cell.length_b   1.000
_cell.length_c   1.000
_cell.angle_alpha   90.00
_cell.angle_beta   90.00
_cell.angle_gamma   90.00
#
_symmetry.space_group_name_H-M   'P 1'
#
loop_
_entity.id
_entity.type
_entity.pdbx_description
1 polymer ?
#
loop_
_entity_poly.entity_id
_entity_poly.type
_entity_poly.pdbx_seq_one_letter_code
_entity_poly.pdbx_strand_id
1 'polypeptide(L)'
;MSHPTEDEKNGWSSNPNGYKGGKLRYIILQPSQTIYFEGGTVHFVFRVTEYQTLFLGGHILRWSRVESWMKIVLNQIKFPNTTNEDVRFSAPKYAQTIAKLIVQRKKIGRAEELGGEKAIARFFNIKKEFDRYYGKS
;
A
#
# COMPACT_ATOMS: atom_id res chain seq x y z
N MET A 1 4.83 -5.12 -13.29
CA MET A 1 3.52 -5.14 -12.61
C MET A 1 2.40 -5.16 -13.64
N SER A 2 1.22 -5.68 -13.32
CA SER A 2 0.07 -5.74 -14.23
C SER A 2 -0.68 -4.41 -14.41
N HIS A 3 -0.31 -3.38 -13.62
CA HIS A 3 -0.87 -2.01 -13.66
C HIS A 3 -2.41 -1.98 -13.67
N PRO A 4 -3.07 -2.47 -12.60
CA PRO A 4 -4.52 -2.54 -12.57
C PRO A 4 -5.14 -1.13 -12.60
N THR A 5 -6.27 -1.00 -13.29
CA THR A 5 -7.07 0.23 -13.31
C THR A 5 -7.72 0.47 -11.94
N GLU A 6 -8.21 1.68 -11.69
CA GLU A 6 -8.94 1.96 -10.44
C GLU A 6 -10.22 1.14 -10.33
N ASP A 7 -10.93 0.88 -11.45
CA ASP A 7 -12.11 0.02 -11.46
C ASP A 7 -11.78 -1.44 -11.11
N GLU A 8 -10.65 -1.94 -11.60
CA GLU A 8 -10.17 -3.28 -11.25
C GLU A 8 -9.83 -3.37 -9.75
N LYS A 9 -9.16 -2.35 -9.19
CA LYS A 9 -8.87 -2.28 -7.76
C LYS A 9 -10.13 -2.20 -6.91
N ASN A 10 -11.11 -1.40 -7.33
CA ASN A 10 -12.38 -1.24 -6.62
C ASN A 10 -13.23 -2.51 -6.66
N GLY A 11 -13.32 -3.15 -7.83
CA GLY A 11 -13.99 -4.42 -8.01
C GLY A 11 -13.37 -5.53 -7.15
N TRP A 12 -12.03 -5.59 -7.11
CA TRP A 12 -11.33 -6.53 -6.22
C TRP A 12 -11.57 -6.20 -4.74
N SER A 13 -11.46 -4.93 -4.34
CA SER A 13 -11.62 -4.53 -2.93
C SER A 13 -13.03 -4.81 -2.39
N SER A 14 -14.04 -4.73 -3.25
CA SER A 14 -15.45 -4.92 -2.88
C SER A 14 -15.84 -6.39 -2.73
N ASN A 15 -15.20 -7.30 -3.47
CA ASN A 15 -15.46 -8.74 -3.41
C ASN A 15 -14.19 -9.56 -3.71
N PRO A 16 -13.20 -9.56 -2.82
CA PRO A 16 -11.91 -10.19 -3.10
C PRO A 16 -12.02 -11.71 -3.36
N ASN A 17 -12.96 -12.38 -2.71
CA ASN A 17 -13.17 -13.83 -2.85
C ASN A 17 -13.92 -14.22 -4.14
N GLY A 18 -14.69 -13.30 -4.73
CA GLY A 18 -15.48 -13.54 -5.95
C GLY A 18 -14.97 -12.80 -7.18
N TYR A 19 -13.92 -11.99 -7.07
CA TYR A 19 -13.37 -11.21 -8.17
C TYR A 19 -12.68 -12.11 -9.21
N LYS A 20 -13.17 -12.05 -10.45
CA LYS A 20 -12.66 -12.84 -11.60
C LYS A 20 -12.04 -11.98 -12.71
N GLY A 21 -12.01 -10.66 -12.54
CA GLY A 21 -11.49 -9.72 -13.54
C GLY A 21 -9.98 -9.49 -13.42
N GLY A 22 -9.49 -8.48 -14.14
CA GLY A 22 -8.14 -7.98 -14.00
C GLY A 22 -7.09 -8.69 -14.87
N LYS A 23 -5.93 -8.05 -15.02
CA LYS A 23 -4.74 -8.66 -15.62
C LYS A 23 -3.88 -9.32 -14.54
N LEU A 24 -3.62 -10.61 -14.69
CA LEU A 24 -2.72 -11.37 -13.84
C LEU A 24 -1.34 -11.50 -14.50
N ARG A 25 -0.28 -11.45 -13.68
CA ARG A 25 1.08 -11.78 -14.11
C ARG A 25 1.64 -12.86 -13.20
N TYR A 26 1.97 -14.00 -13.78
CA TYR A 26 2.63 -15.10 -13.08
C TYR A 26 4.14 -15.01 -13.29
N ILE A 27 4.91 -15.20 -12.22
CA ILE A 27 6.37 -15.21 -12.24
C ILE A 27 6.85 -16.34 -11.31
N ILE A 28 7.77 -17.17 -11.80
CA ILE A 28 8.49 -18.14 -10.98
C ILE A 28 9.75 -17.47 -10.48
N LEU A 29 9.89 -17.36 -9.16
CA LEU A 29 11.11 -16.87 -8.53
C LEU A 29 12.08 -18.03 -8.33
N GLN A 30 13.26 -17.90 -8.91
CA GLN A 30 14.37 -18.83 -8.78
C GLN A 30 15.30 -18.42 -7.63
N PRO A 31 16.12 -19.33 -7.10
CA PRO A 31 17.14 -18.99 -6.11
C PRO A 31 17.99 -17.79 -6.54
N SER A 32 18.36 -16.94 -5.58
CA SER A 32 19.14 -15.71 -5.76
C SER A 32 18.43 -14.57 -6.51
N GLN A 33 17.18 -14.74 -6.96
CA GLN A 33 16.41 -13.63 -7.54
C GLN A 33 15.81 -12.75 -6.45
N THR A 34 15.82 -11.43 -6.69
CA THR A 34 15.16 -10.44 -5.85
C THR A 34 13.95 -9.87 -6.57
N ILE A 35 12.82 -9.78 -5.87
CA ILE A 35 11.62 -9.12 -6.37
C ILE A 35 11.29 -7.90 -5.51
N TYR A 36 10.81 -6.84 -6.16
CA TYR A 36 10.30 -5.64 -5.49
C TYR A 36 8.83 -5.44 -5.84
N PHE A 37 7.98 -5.42 -4.81
CA PHE A 37 6.57 -5.07 -4.96
C PHE A 37 6.34 -3.59 -4.62
N GLU A 38 5.69 -2.88 -5.53
CA GLU A 38 5.20 -1.54 -5.22
C GLU A 38 4.07 -1.62 -4.19
N GLY A 39 3.98 -0.63 -3.30
CA GLY A 39 2.90 -0.58 -2.31
C GLY A 39 1.52 -0.69 -2.96
N GLY A 40 0.64 -1.51 -2.37
CA GLY A 40 -0.71 -1.75 -2.88
C GLY A 40 -0.80 -2.80 -3.99
N THR A 41 0.29 -3.49 -4.32
CA THR A 41 0.25 -4.61 -5.26
C THR A 41 -0.51 -5.79 -4.65
N VAL A 42 -1.63 -6.15 -5.25
CA VAL A 42 -2.34 -7.41 -4.96
C VAL A 42 -1.51 -8.56 -5.51
N HIS A 43 -1.11 -9.50 -4.66
CA HIS A 43 -0.28 -10.64 -5.05
C HIS A 43 -0.63 -11.87 -4.22
N PHE A 44 -0.35 -13.04 -4.80
CA PHE A 44 -0.50 -14.34 -4.17
C PHE A 44 0.83 -15.06 -4.30
N VAL A 45 1.25 -15.73 -3.23
CA VAL A 45 2.51 -16.47 -3.19
C VAL A 45 2.19 -17.94 -2.99
N PHE A 46 2.69 -18.77 -3.89
CA PHE A 46 2.60 -20.23 -3.83
C PHE A 46 4.01 -20.79 -3.73
N ARG A 47 4.18 -21.86 -2.94
CA ARG A 47 5.44 -22.59 -2.85
C ARG A 47 5.30 -23.90 -3.62
N VAL A 48 6.29 -24.19 -4.48
CA VAL A 48 6.41 -25.51 -5.12
C VAL A 48 6.80 -26.52 -4.04
N THR A 49 6.08 -27.63 -3.94
CA THR A 49 6.24 -28.59 -2.83
C THR A 49 7.46 -29.51 -2.95
N GLU A 50 8.07 -29.56 -4.14
CA GLU A 50 9.22 -30.43 -4.44
C GLU A 50 10.51 -29.98 -3.74
N TYR A 51 10.63 -28.69 -3.39
CA TYR A 51 11.86 -28.12 -2.83
C TYR A 51 11.56 -27.28 -1.58
N GLN A 52 12.48 -27.31 -0.62
CA GLN A 52 12.44 -26.39 0.52
C GLN A 52 12.86 -24.98 0.07
N THR A 53 12.09 -23.96 0.46
CA THR A 53 12.35 -22.56 0.10
C THR A 53 12.64 -21.73 1.35
N LEU A 54 13.74 -20.97 1.34
CA LEU A 54 14.01 -19.90 2.27
C LEU A 54 14.04 -18.57 1.52
N PHE A 55 13.35 -17.55 2.04
CA PHE A 55 13.31 -16.20 1.48
C PHE A 55 13.57 -15.18 2.59
N LEU A 56 14.34 -14.13 2.27
CA LEU A 56 14.56 -12.97 3.14
C LEU A 56 13.87 -11.77 2.52
N GLY A 57 13.11 -11.02 3.32
CA GLY A 57 12.35 -9.88 2.85
C GLY A 57 12.02 -8.88 3.93
N GLY A 58 11.42 -7.77 3.50
CA GLY A 58 10.96 -6.70 4.36
C GLY A 58 10.11 -5.69 3.59
N HIS A 59 9.61 -4.70 4.31
CA HIS A 59 8.76 -3.65 3.75
C HIS A 59 9.46 -2.29 3.85
N ILE A 60 9.33 -1.47 2.81
CA ILE A 60 9.87 -0.11 2.79
C ILE A 60 8.78 0.89 2.42
N LEU A 61 8.80 2.06 3.08
CA LEU A 61 7.99 3.22 2.69
C LEU A 61 8.86 4.19 1.90
N ARG A 62 8.45 4.49 0.67
CA ARG A 62 9.14 5.45 -0.21
C ARG A 62 8.59 6.85 0.00
N TRP A 63 9.48 7.82 0.22
CA TRP A 63 9.10 9.24 0.32
C TRP A 63 8.34 9.74 -0.90
N SER A 64 8.80 9.39 -2.09
CA SER A 64 8.19 9.82 -3.36
C SER A 64 6.77 9.28 -3.60
N ARG A 65 6.29 8.40 -2.71
CA ARG A 65 4.97 7.74 -2.80
C ARG A 65 4.19 7.79 -1.49
N VAL A 66 4.44 8.78 -0.64
CA VAL A 66 3.66 8.99 0.59
C VAL A 66 2.17 9.12 0.33
N GLU A 67 1.78 9.79 -0.76
CA GLU A 67 0.38 9.87 -1.18
C GLU A 67 -0.23 8.49 -1.45
N SER A 68 0.44 7.67 -2.27
CA SER A 68 -0.03 6.32 -2.60
C SER A 68 -0.15 5.46 -1.35
N TRP A 69 0.81 5.55 -0.44
CA TRP A 69 0.74 4.85 0.85
C TRP A 69 -0.51 5.20 1.64
N MET A 70 -0.83 6.49 1.78
CA MET A 70 -2.02 6.93 2.52
C MET A 70 -3.32 6.45 1.86
N LYS A 71 -3.38 6.41 0.52
CA LYS A 71 -4.51 5.81 -0.21
C LYS A 71 -4.70 4.34 0.12
N ILE A 72 -3.61 3.58 0.16
CA ILE A 72 -3.62 2.14 0.47
C ILE A 72 -4.11 1.92 1.90
N VAL A 73 -3.58 2.67 2.87
CA VAL A 73 -4.00 2.58 4.27
C VAL A 73 -5.50 2.87 4.41
N LEU A 74 -6.00 3.93 3.77
CA LEU A 74 -7.43 4.23 3.75
C LEU A 74 -8.26 3.09 3.14
N ASN A 75 -7.80 2.50 2.03
CA ASN A 75 -8.48 1.39 1.39
C ASN A 75 -8.56 0.16 2.28
N GLN A 76 -7.46 -0.20 2.96
CA GLN A 76 -7.40 -1.33 3.88
C GLN A 76 -8.34 -1.15 5.08
N ILE A 77 -8.51 0.08 5.58
CA ILE A 77 -9.48 0.36 6.64
C ILE A 77 -10.93 0.27 6.14
N LYS A 78 -11.22 0.75 4.93
CA LYS A 78 -12.56 0.65 4.32
C LYS A 78 -12.95 -0.78 3.97
N PHE A 79 -11.98 -1.59 3.55
CA PHE A 79 -12.17 -2.96 3.07
C PHE A 79 -11.25 -3.93 3.83
N PRO A 80 -11.55 -4.26 5.10
CA PRO A 80 -10.64 -5.04 5.96
C PRO A 80 -10.32 -6.44 5.41
N ASN A 81 -11.20 -7.03 4.59
CA ASN A 81 -10.99 -8.36 3.99
C ASN A 81 -9.98 -8.37 2.82
N THR A 82 -9.36 -7.23 2.51
CA THR A 82 -8.36 -7.10 1.43
C THR A 82 -6.92 -7.29 1.90
N THR A 83 -6.70 -7.41 3.20
CA THR A 83 -5.37 -7.59 3.79
C THR A 83 -5.39 -8.78 4.74
N ASN A 84 -4.28 -9.51 4.81
CA ASN A 84 -4.04 -10.57 5.78
C ASN A 84 -3.58 -10.02 7.16
N GLU A 85 -3.28 -8.73 7.24
CA GLU A 85 -2.86 -8.04 8.46
C GLU A 85 -3.99 -7.21 9.07
N ASP A 86 -4.14 -7.23 10.40
CA ASP A 86 -5.00 -6.27 11.09
C ASP A 86 -4.27 -4.93 11.27
N VAL A 87 -4.49 -4.04 10.31
CA VAL A 87 -3.86 -2.71 10.30
C VAL A 87 -4.61 -1.69 11.16
N ARG A 88 -5.82 -1.99 11.67
CA ARG A 88 -6.71 -0.98 12.28
C ARG A 88 -6.10 -0.36 13.54
N PHE A 89 -5.46 -1.18 14.38
CA PHE A 89 -4.86 -0.71 15.62
C PHE A 89 -3.64 0.21 15.38
N SER A 90 -2.83 -0.10 14.38
CA SER A 90 -1.54 0.58 14.17
C SER A 90 -1.62 1.73 13.16
N ALA A 91 -2.53 1.66 12.18
CA ALA A 91 -2.66 2.62 11.10
C ALA A 91 -2.79 4.08 11.56
N PRO A 92 -3.58 4.44 12.59
CA PRO A 92 -3.68 5.84 13.04
C PRO A 92 -2.35 6.40 13.55
N LYS A 93 -1.60 5.58 14.32
CA LYS A 93 -0.30 5.98 14.86
C LYS A 93 0.71 6.20 13.74
N TYR A 94 0.72 5.32 12.74
CA TYR A 94 1.58 5.47 11.56
C TYR A 94 1.17 6.68 10.72
N ALA A 95 -0.12 6.86 10.41
CA ALA A 95 -0.63 8.01 9.66
C ALA A 95 -0.24 9.34 10.31
N GLN A 96 -0.34 9.43 11.64
CA GLN A 96 0.07 10.61 12.39
C GLN A 96 1.59 10.82 12.38
N THR A 97 2.36 9.74 12.51
CA THR A 97 3.83 9.81 12.50
C THR A 97 4.35 10.25 11.14
N ILE A 98 3.85 9.65 10.06
CA ILE A 98 4.21 10.02 8.69
C ILE A 98 3.80 11.46 8.39
N ALA A 99 2.63 11.91 8.84
CA ALA A 99 2.21 13.30 8.69
C ALA A 99 3.21 14.28 9.34
N LYS A 100 3.69 13.99 10.55
CA LYS A 100 4.71 14.81 11.21
C LYS A 100 6.03 14.82 10.43
N LEU A 101 6.48 13.67 9.93
CA LEU A 101 7.71 13.57 9.14
C LEU A 101 7.62 14.32 7.80
N ILE A 102 6.45 14.29 7.14
CA ILE A 102 6.18 15.07 5.93
C ILE A 102 6.30 16.57 6.20
N VAL A 103 5.69 17.06 7.29
CA VAL A 103 5.81 18.49 7.68
C VAL A 103 7.26 18.87 7.93
N GLN A 104 8.02 18.03 8.64
CA GLN A 104 9.44 18.28 8.91
C GLN A 104 10.26 18.34 7.62
N ARG A 105 10.08 17.37 6.71
CA ARG A 105 10.77 17.34 5.42
C ARG A 105 10.43 18.53 4.53
N LYS A 106 9.15 18.95 4.51
CA LYS A 106 8.73 20.15 3.79
C LYS A 106 9.40 21.41 4.36
N LYS A 107 9.47 21.56 5.69
CA LYS A 107 10.12 22.71 6.34
C LYS A 107 11.58 22.88 5.96
N ILE A 108 12.30 21.78 5.72
CA ILE A 108 13.71 21.80 5.28
C ILE A 108 13.87 21.83 3.75
N GLY A 109 12.82 22.18 2.99
CA GLY A 109 12.88 22.34 1.53
C GLY A 109 12.93 21.05 0.72
N ARG A 110 12.68 19.87 1.33
CA ARG A 110 12.76 18.56 0.66
C ARG A 110 11.41 18.05 0.16
N ALA A 111 10.57 18.96 -0.35
CA ALA A 111 9.23 18.63 -0.84
C ALA A 111 9.26 17.71 -2.08
N GLU A 112 10.23 17.89 -2.97
CA GLU A 112 10.36 17.07 -4.18
C GLU A 112 10.59 15.59 -3.88
N GLU A 113 11.33 15.27 -2.81
CA GLU A 113 11.51 13.88 -2.38
C GLU A 113 10.22 13.21 -1.92
N LEU A 114 9.21 14.01 -1.54
CA LEU A 114 7.88 13.55 -1.14
C LEU A 114 6.93 13.38 -2.35
N GLY A 115 7.43 13.55 -3.58
CA GLY A 115 6.62 13.60 -4.80
C GLY A 115 6.07 14.99 -5.12
N GLY A 116 6.62 16.04 -4.49
CA GLY A 116 6.27 17.44 -4.71
C GLY A 116 5.04 17.91 -3.93
N GLU A 117 4.79 19.22 -3.97
CA GLU A 117 3.73 19.88 -3.21
C GLU A 117 2.32 19.32 -3.48
N LYS A 118 2.05 18.92 -4.73
CA LYS A 118 0.77 18.30 -5.11
C LYS A 118 0.55 16.96 -4.40
N ALA A 119 1.59 16.12 -4.29
CA ALA A 119 1.49 14.84 -3.60
C ALA A 119 1.30 15.02 -2.09
N ILE A 120 2.00 16.00 -1.50
CA ILE A 120 1.86 16.37 -0.09
C ILE A 120 0.42 16.83 0.20
N ALA A 121 -0.13 17.72 -0.62
CA ALA A 121 -1.51 18.19 -0.45
C ALA A 121 -2.52 17.04 -0.54
N ARG A 122 -2.36 16.14 -1.53
CA ARG A 122 -3.21 14.96 -1.67
C ARG A 122 -3.09 14.02 -0.47
N PHE A 123 -1.88 13.77 0.03
CA PHE A 123 -1.67 13.00 1.27
C PHE A 123 -2.53 13.53 2.42
N PHE A 124 -2.48 14.83 2.71
CA PHE A 124 -3.23 15.41 3.82
C PHE A 124 -4.75 15.37 3.59
N ASN A 125 -5.21 15.51 2.35
CA ASN A 125 -6.62 15.36 2.02
C ASN A 125 -7.12 13.93 2.29
N ILE A 126 -6.35 12.92 1.89
CA ILE A 126 -6.68 11.51 2.16
C ILE A 126 -6.61 11.23 3.66
N LYS A 127 -5.62 11.77 4.38
CA LYS A 127 -5.54 11.62 5.84
C LYS A 127 -6.78 12.21 6.54
N LYS A 128 -7.27 13.38 6.11
CA LYS A 128 -8.52 13.94 6.66
C LYS A 128 -9.72 13.02 6.43
N GLU A 129 -9.76 12.28 5.33
CA GLU A 129 -10.80 11.27 5.07
C GLU A 129 -10.62 10.05 5.98
N PHE A 130 -9.39 9.57 6.12
CA PHE A 130 -9.03 8.51 7.06
C PHE A 130 -9.43 8.86 8.50
N ASP A 131 -9.09 10.06 8.98
CA ASP A 131 -9.41 10.50 10.34
C ASP A 131 -10.93 10.56 10.56
N ARG A 132 -11.70 10.96 9.52
CA ARG A 132 -13.17 10.96 9.55
C ARG A 132 -13.78 9.55 9.56
N TYR A 133 -13.16 8.60 8.87
CA TYR A 133 -13.64 7.22 8.85
C TYR A 133 -13.31 6.51 10.17
N TYR A 134 -12.07 6.66 10.65
CA TYR A 134 -11.61 6.06 11.90
C TYR A 134 -12.29 6.67 13.13
N GLY A 135 -12.60 7.97 13.13
CA GLY A 135 -13.36 8.61 14.22
C GLY A 135 -14.85 8.20 14.30
N LYS A 136 -15.36 7.46 13.31
CA LYS A 136 -16.74 6.94 13.27
C LYS A 136 -16.85 5.46 13.62
N SER A 137 -15.74 4.72 13.65
CA SER A 137 -15.66 3.30 14.01
C SER A 137 -15.39 3.12 15.49
#